data_AF-A0A964H7G0-F1
#
_entry.id   AF-A0A964H7G0-F1
#
_cell.length_a   1.000
_cell.length_b   1.000
_cell.length_c   1.000
_cell.angle_alpha   90.00
_cell.angle_beta   90.00
_cell.angle_gamma   90.00
#
_symmetry.space_group_name_H-M   'P 1'
#
loop_
_entity.id
_entity.type
_entity.pdbx_description
1 polymer ?
#
loop_
_entity_poly.entity_id
_entity_poly.type
_entity_poly.pdbx_seq_one_letter_code
_entity_poly.pdbx_strand_id
1 'polypeptide(L)'
;MKKLLAVVAVAGTLSFAVSPQDQAFSGIVPQNVPPAPQQLKPVNMPPAPPVAPAPRPAPRPKVAPLKLHPQPRHTAPKPVTHKPQTRPPMAVKTTPRNEPKPQLVNLQIPTSQSYFRGVQLKPPMNAKLLKSIVFTYKSSNGRDIIQKIAVNKIIDANQPIVITHNPANKGKIIAYNVSPLFKLYVAPHKFFIQTKDELVKTLALRNPARIALDFRTRAVPKFKTIVQPLKSDVASQMAIGYHGNGIYRVVFYLKKPYQYKIDRFNDGLKIEFK
;
A
#
# COMPACT_ATOMS: atom_id res chain seq x y z
N MET A 1 21.87 -38.52 51.20
CA MET A 1 20.83 -37.78 50.45
C MET A 1 20.89 -36.31 50.84
N LYS A 2 20.61 -35.39 49.89
CA LYS A 2 20.77 -33.91 49.93
C LYS A 2 22.17 -33.38 49.57
N LYS A 3 22.40 -33.17 48.27
CA LYS A 3 23.39 -32.21 47.77
C LYS A 3 22.70 -30.86 47.58
N LEU A 4 23.19 -29.84 48.27
CA LEU A 4 22.78 -28.45 48.18
C LEU A 4 23.36 -27.87 46.88
N LEU A 5 22.51 -27.44 45.96
CA LEU A 5 22.91 -26.71 44.75
C LEU A 5 22.87 -25.20 45.09
N ALA A 6 24.04 -24.55 45.10
CA ALA A 6 24.13 -23.10 45.19
C ALA A 6 23.90 -22.49 43.80
N VAL A 7 22.84 -21.69 43.66
CA VAL A 7 22.55 -20.88 42.47
C VAL A 7 23.18 -19.51 42.70
N VAL A 8 24.21 -19.16 41.93
CA VAL A 8 24.79 -17.83 41.87
C VAL A 8 23.96 -17.00 40.90
N ALA A 9 23.25 -15.99 41.42
CA ALA A 9 22.55 -15.00 40.62
C ALA A 9 23.52 -13.88 40.21
N VAL A 10 23.78 -13.74 38.91
CA VAL A 10 24.52 -12.61 38.36
C VAL A 10 23.51 -11.51 38.02
N ALA A 11 23.46 -10.47 38.86
CA ALA A 11 22.73 -9.25 38.59
C ALA A 11 23.54 -8.38 37.62
N GLY A 12 23.22 -8.45 36.33
CA GLY A 12 23.75 -7.55 35.31
C GLY A 12 22.88 -6.31 35.19
N THR A 13 23.30 -5.20 35.79
CA THR A 13 22.75 -3.86 35.51
C THR A 13 23.22 -3.37 34.15
N LEU A 14 22.31 -3.32 33.18
CA LEU A 14 22.51 -2.64 31.90
C LEU A 14 22.24 -1.14 32.08
N SER A 15 23.31 -0.36 32.19
CA SER A 15 23.28 1.10 32.11
C SER A 15 23.23 1.51 30.64
N PHE A 16 22.13 2.10 30.20
CA PHE A 16 22.05 2.77 28.89
C PHE A 16 22.54 4.21 29.04
N ALA A 17 23.64 4.53 28.36
CA ALA A 17 24.12 5.89 28.20
C ALA A 17 23.14 6.67 27.31
N VAL A 18 22.52 7.71 27.89
CA VAL A 18 21.68 8.67 27.18
C VAL A 18 22.59 9.70 26.51
N SER A 19 22.43 9.87 25.20
CA SER A 19 23.18 10.83 24.39
C SER A 19 22.77 12.27 24.74
N PRO A 20 23.72 13.21 24.93
CA PRO A 20 23.42 14.58 25.33
C PRO A 20 23.17 15.46 24.10
N GLN A 21 21.97 15.37 23.54
CA GLN A 21 21.43 16.38 22.60
C GLN A 21 19.93 16.52 22.83
N ASP A 22 19.56 17.18 23.91
CA ASP A 22 18.27 17.88 24.06
C ASP A 22 18.30 18.68 25.38
N GLN A 23 19.09 19.74 25.38
CA GLN A 23 19.02 20.80 26.39
C GLN A 23 18.91 22.16 25.68
N ALA A 24 17.69 22.52 25.29
CA ALA A 24 17.28 23.91 25.13
C ALA A 24 15.76 23.91 24.96
N PHE A 25 15.04 24.36 25.99
CA PHE A 25 13.78 25.11 25.95
C PHE A 25 13.14 25.02 27.35
N SER A 26 13.77 25.71 28.30
CA SER A 26 13.11 26.16 29.52
C SER A 26 13.03 27.67 29.47
N GLY A 27 11.81 28.20 29.58
CA GLY A 27 11.57 29.63 29.71
C GLY A 27 10.41 30.16 28.85
N ILE A 28 9.17 29.77 29.14
CA ILE A 28 8.01 30.62 28.82
C ILE A 28 7.13 30.73 30.07
N VAL A 29 7.05 31.98 30.53
CA VAL A 29 6.23 32.53 31.61
C VAL A 29 4.73 32.25 31.35
N PRO A 30 3.91 31.90 32.35
CA PRO A 30 2.46 31.86 32.17
C PRO A 30 1.90 33.29 32.19
N GLN A 31 1.41 33.79 31.05
CA GLN A 31 0.53 34.96 31.01
C GLN A 31 -0.82 34.60 30.38
N ASN A 32 -1.86 35.11 31.05
CA ASN A 32 -3.26 35.23 30.65
C ASN A 32 -4.11 33.96 30.49
N VAL A 33 -4.79 33.65 31.59
CA VAL A 33 -6.06 32.89 31.59
C VAL A 33 -7.12 33.75 30.90
N PRO A 34 -7.74 33.30 29.79
CA PRO A 34 -8.87 34.01 29.20
C PRO A 34 -10.11 33.91 30.10
N PRO A 35 -10.96 34.96 30.15
CA PRO A 35 -12.19 34.92 30.94
C PRO A 35 -13.15 33.86 30.43
N ALA A 36 -13.92 33.29 31.37
CA ALA A 36 -14.89 32.24 31.11
C ALA A 36 -15.92 32.68 30.04
N PRO A 37 -16.31 31.80 29.11
CA PRO A 37 -17.32 32.12 28.11
C PRO A 37 -18.66 32.40 28.80
N GLN A 38 -19.19 33.60 28.55
CA GLN A 38 -20.52 33.99 28.99
C GLN A 38 -21.55 33.05 28.35
N GLN A 39 -22.42 32.46 29.18
CA GLN A 39 -23.54 31.65 28.71
C GLN A 39 -24.50 32.53 27.90
N LEU A 40 -24.56 32.30 26.59
CA LEU A 40 -25.58 32.89 25.74
C LEU A 40 -26.94 32.32 26.15
N LYS A 41 -27.89 33.22 26.43
CA LYS A 41 -29.28 32.87 26.73
C LYS A 41 -29.89 32.08 25.55
N PRO A 42 -30.75 31.08 25.80
CA PRO A 42 -31.40 30.33 24.73
C PRO A 42 -32.24 31.27 23.86
N VAL A 43 -31.87 31.38 22.58
CA VAL A 43 -32.73 32.04 21.59
C VAL A 43 -33.82 31.06 21.22
N ASN A 44 -35.06 31.44 21.52
CA ASN A 44 -36.25 30.65 21.20
C ASN A 44 -36.46 30.73 19.67
N MET A 45 -35.93 29.75 18.94
CA MET A 45 -36.13 29.68 17.49
C MET A 45 -37.53 29.15 17.16
N PRO A 46 -38.24 29.77 16.20
CA PRO A 46 -39.52 29.26 15.74
C PRO A 46 -39.34 27.86 15.12
N PRO A 47 -40.38 27.00 15.22
CA PRO A 47 -40.33 25.65 14.65
C PRO A 47 -40.09 25.70 13.14
N ALA A 48 -39.22 24.81 12.67
CA ALA A 48 -38.93 24.69 11.24
C ALA A 48 -40.21 24.34 10.46
N PRO A 49 -40.44 24.97 9.29
CA PRO A 49 -41.58 24.65 8.45
C PRO A 49 -41.53 23.19 7.97
N PRO A 50 -42.70 22.57 7.73
CA PRO A 50 -42.78 21.20 7.27
C PRO A 50 -42.09 21.02 5.92
N VAL A 51 -41.22 20.01 5.83
CA VAL A 51 -40.49 19.66 4.61
C VAL A 51 -41.47 19.11 3.58
N ALA A 52 -41.54 19.75 2.41
CA ALA A 52 -42.37 19.30 1.31
C ALA A 52 -41.95 17.89 0.83
N PRO A 53 -42.92 17.03 0.46
CA PRO A 53 -42.62 15.69 -0.04
C PRO A 53 -41.82 15.75 -1.34
N ALA A 54 -40.82 14.88 -1.46
CA ALA A 54 -39.96 14.80 -2.63
C ALA A 54 -40.76 14.45 -3.90
N PRO A 55 -40.48 15.09 -5.05
CA PRO A 55 -41.16 14.80 -6.30
C PRO A 55 -40.90 13.35 -6.76
N ARG A 56 -41.95 12.71 -7.30
CA ARG A 56 -41.84 11.35 -7.84
C ARG A 56 -40.85 11.31 -9.01
N PRO A 57 -40.00 10.27 -9.10
CA PRO A 57 -39.09 10.11 -10.22
C PRO A 57 -39.86 9.87 -11.52
N ALA A 58 -39.46 10.57 -12.58
CA ALA A 58 -40.04 10.45 -13.91
C ALA A 58 -39.85 9.03 -14.49
N PRO A 59 -40.80 8.52 -15.29
CA PRO A 59 -40.68 7.22 -15.93
C PRO A 59 -39.51 7.18 -16.92
N ARG A 60 -38.74 6.08 -16.89
CA ARG A 60 -37.60 5.86 -17.79
C ARG A 60 -38.08 5.70 -19.24
N PRO A 61 -37.40 6.33 -20.22
CA PRO A 61 -37.69 6.11 -21.63
C PRO A 61 -37.33 4.67 -22.05
N LYS A 62 -38.22 4.04 -22.83
CA LYS A 62 -37.99 2.74 -23.45
C LYS A 62 -36.94 2.88 -24.55
N VAL A 63 -35.79 2.24 -24.37
CA VAL A 63 -34.71 2.19 -25.36
C VAL A 63 -35.06 1.13 -26.41
N ALA A 64 -35.10 1.54 -27.68
CA ALA A 64 -35.33 0.64 -28.82
C ALA A 64 -34.11 -0.28 -29.06
N PRO A 65 -34.31 -1.52 -29.53
CA PRO A 65 -33.22 -2.47 -29.77
C PRO A 65 -32.37 -2.04 -30.98
N LEU A 66 -31.05 -2.06 -30.78
CA LEU A 66 -30.04 -1.79 -31.81
C LEU A 66 -30.06 -2.91 -32.87
N LYS A 67 -30.30 -2.55 -34.14
CA LYS A 67 -30.15 -3.47 -35.28
C LYS A 67 -28.66 -3.65 -35.61
N LEU A 68 -28.13 -4.85 -35.33
CA LEU A 68 -26.80 -5.29 -35.77
C LEU A 68 -26.81 -5.56 -37.28
N HIS A 69 -25.99 -4.82 -38.02
CA HIS A 69 -25.70 -5.11 -39.43
C HIS A 69 -24.61 -6.18 -39.52
N PRO A 70 -24.74 -7.19 -40.40
CA PRO A 70 -23.71 -8.19 -40.62
C PRO A 70 -22.53 -7.59 -41.41
N GLN A 71 -21.31 -7.85 -40.94
CA GLN A 71 -20.09 -7.48 -41.67
C GLN A 71 -19.82 -8.44 -42.86
N PRO A 72 -19.26 -7.93 -43.97
CA PRO A 72 -18.90 -8.74 -45.12
C PRO A 72 -17.70 -9.65 -44.83
N ARG A 73 -17.79 -10.90 -45.27
CA ARG A 73 -16.70 -11.89 -45.18
C ARG A 73 -15.63 -11.57 -46.22
N HIS A 74 -14.40 -11.33 -45.78
CA HIS A 74 -13.23 -11.29 -46.65
C HIS A 74 -12.87 -12.72 -47.07
N THR A 75 -12.83 -12.95 -48.38
CA THR A 75 -12.34 -14.18 -49.01
C THR A 75 -10.81 -14.23 -48.95
N ALA A 76 -10.27 -15.40 -48.61
CA ALA A 76 -8.82 -15.65 -48.53
C ALA A 76 -8.19 -15.71 -49.95
N PRO A 77 -6.98 -15.16 -50.15
CA PRO A 77 -6.26 -15.28 -51.41
C PRO A 77 -5.66 -16.68 -51.59
N LYS A 78 -5.65 -17.15 -52.86
CA LYS A 78 -5.12 -18.46 -53.29
C LYS A 78 -3.60 -18.56 -53.11
N PRO A 79 -3.04 -19.77 -52.88
CA PRO A 79 -1.60 -19.98 -52.80
C PRO A 79 -0.98 -19.96 -54.20
N VAL A 80 0.09 -19.19 -54.37
CA VAL A 80 0.93 -19.20 -55.58
C VAL A 80 2.05 -20.22 -55.38
N THR A 81 2.08 -21.25 -56.21
CA THR A 81 3.10 -22.30 -56.22
C THR A 81 4.31 -21.84 -57.04
N HIS A 82 5.42 -21.52 -56.38
CA HIS A 82 6.71 -21.33 -57.06
C HIS A 82 7.54 -22.62 -56.97
N LYS A 83 7.94 -23.16 -58.12
CA LYS A 83 8.90 -24.27 -58.23
C LYS A 83 10.28 -23.84 -57.69
N PRO A 84 10.97 -24.67 -56.89
CA PRO A 84 12.34 -24.37 -56.46
C PRO A 84 13.32 -24.50 -57.62
N GLN A 85 14.05 -23.44 -57.93
CA GLN A 85 15.28 -23.51 -58.72
C GLN A 85 16.41 -24.02 -57.83
N THR A 86 16.90 -25.22 -58.12
CA THR A 86 18.11 -25.81 -57.54
C THR A 86 19.34 -25.09 -58.07
N ARG A 87 19.99 -24.29 -57.22
CA ARG A 87 21.38 -23.84 -57.44
C ARG A 87 22.35 -24.79 -56.73
N PRO A 88 23.52 -25.09 -57.33
CA PRO A 88 24.52 -25.95 -56.71
C PRO A 88 25.08 -25.34 -55.41
N PRO A 89 25.44 -26.17 -54.42
CA PRO A 89 25.93 -25.69 -53.13
C PRO A 89 27.35 -25.15 -53.29
N MET A 90 27.53 -23.84 -53.08
CA MET A 90 28.85 -23.28 -52.80
C MET A 90 29.26 -23.71 -51.39
N ALA A 91 30.40 -24.39 -51.29
CA ALA A 91 31.01 -24.79 -50.03
C ALA A 91 31.43 -23.54 -49.24
N VAL A 92 30.56 -23.09 -48.33
CA VAL A 92 30.89 -22.05 -47.35
C VAL A 92 31.72 -22.72 -46.25
N LYS A 93 33.02 -22.43 -46.23
CA LYS A 93 33.94 -22.77 -45.14
C LYS A 93 33.52 -21.95 -43.91
N THR A 94 32.58 -22.48 -43.12
CA THR A 94 32.14 -21.90 -41.86
C THR A 94 33.24 -22.05 -40.82
N THR A 95 33.99 -20.98 -40.60
CA THR A 95 34.80 -20.81 -39.39
C THR A 95 33.83 -20.68 -38.20
N PRO A 96 34.06 -21.38 -37.07
CA PRO A 96 33.18 -21.30 -35.92
C PRO A 96 33.19 -19.88 -35.35
N ARG A 97 32.04 -19.20 -35.47
CA ARG A 97 31.77 -17.92 -34.83
C ARG A 97 31.73 -18.17 -33.32
N ASN A 98 32.76 -17.73 -32.61
CA ASN A 98 32.77 -17.69 -31.15
C ASN A 98 31.63 -16.80 -30.65
N GLU A 99 30.47 -17.39 -30.37
CA GLU A 99 29.43 -16.76 -29.56
C GLU A 99 29.95 -16.65 -28.12
N PRO A 100 29.94 -15.45 -27.50
CA PRO A 100 30.27 -15.31 -26.09
C PRO A 100 29.24 -16.09 -25.27
N LYS A 101 29.69 -17.09 -24.50
CA LYS A 101 28.84 -17.79 -23.52
C LYS A 101 28.24 -16.76 -22.55
N PRO A 102 26.92 -16.81 -22.27
CA PRO A 102 26.30 -15.92 -21.29
C PRO A 102 26.97 -16.12 -19.93
N GLN A 103 27.50 -15.04 -19.36
CA GLN A 103 28.09 -15.05 -18.03
C GLN A 103 26.96 -15.20 -17.00
N LEU A 104 26.97 -16.30 -16.27
CA LEU A 104 26.08 -16.56 -15.14
C LEU A 104 26.48 -15.65 -13.98
N VAL A 105 25.68 -14.61 -13.74
CA VAL A 105 25.78 -13.83 -12.51
C VAL A 105 25.13 -14.66 -11.40
N ASN A 106 25.90 -15.01 -10.38
CA ASN A 106 25.42 -15.78 -9.24
C ASN A 106 24.48 -14.93 -8.38
N LEU A 107 23.17 -15.10 -8.55
CA LEU A 107 22.15 -14.45 -7.71
C LEU A 107 21.81 -15.34 -6.52
N GLN A 108 22.22 -14.92 -5.32
CA GLN A 108 21.72 -15.48 -4.06
C GLN A 108 20.20 -15.27 -3.98
N ILE A 109 19.47 -16.35 -3.70
CA ILE A 109 18.00 -16.34 -3.56
C ILE A 109 17.66 -15.66 -2.22
N PRO A 110 16.92 -14.54 -2.20
CA PRO A 110 16.55 -13.88 -0.95
C PRO A 110 15.53 -14.72 -0.18
N THR A 111 15.86 -15.08 1.06
CA THR A 111 14.97 -15.76 2.02
C THR A 111 13.90 -14.84 2.64
N SER A 112 13.62 -13.68 2.02
CA SER A 112 12.52 -12.80 2.38
C SER A 112 11.92 -12.15 1.13
N GLN A 113 10.59 -11.98 1.08
CA GLN A 113 9.85 -11.39 -0.04
C GLN A 113 10.12 -9.88 -0.18
N SER A 114 11.35 -9.49 -0.54
CA SER A 114 11.70 -8.11 -0.86
C SER A 114 11.53 -7.86 -2.35
N TYR A 115 10.84 -6.78 -2.72
CA TYR A 115 10.79 -6.32 -4.11
C TYR A 115 12.21 -6.05 -4.65
N PHE A 116 12.45 -6.40 -5.90
CA PHE A 116 13.63 -5.96 -6.65
C PHE A 116 13.70 -4.43 -6.61
N ARG A 117 14.84 -3.87 -6.17
CA ARG A 117 15.09 -2.42 -6.11
C ARG A 117 16.00 -1.95 -7.23
N GLY A 118 17.08 -2.68 -7.48
CA GLY A 118 17.92 -2.45 -8.64
C GLY A 118 19.11 -3.40 -8.73
N VAL A 119 19.73 -3.41 -9.91
CA VAL A 119 20.99 -4.09 -10.20
C VAL A 119 21.82 -3.19 -11.11
N GLN A 120 23.14 -3.29 -10.98
CA GLN A 120 24.09 -2.62 -11.88
C GLN A 120 24.80 -3.66 -12.73
N LEU A 121 24.90 -3.41 -14.03
CA LEU A 121 25.61 -4.23 -15.00
C LEU A 121 26.71 -3.40 -15.65
N LYS A 122 27.96 -3.85 -15.57
CA LYS A 122 29.06 -3.23 -16.33
C LYS A 122 29.10 -3.79 -17.74
N PRO A 123 29.01 -2.96 -18.80
CA PRO A 123 29.24 -3.42 -20.17
C PRO A 123 30.68 -3.94 -20.36
N PRO A 124 30.94 -4.82 -21.32
CA PRO A 124 32.30 -5.16 -21.71
C PRO A 124 33.00 -3.93 -22.32
N MET A 125 34.32 -3.80 -22.12
CA MET A 125 35.10 -2.59 -22.45
C MET A 125 34.98 -2.11 -23.91
N ASN A 126 34.68 -3.00 -24.84
CA ASN A 126 34.53 -2.68 -26.26
C ASN A 126 33.06 -2.46 -26.69
N ALA A 127 32.11 -2.44 -25.76
CA ALA A 127 30.70 -2.25 -26.07
C ALA A 127 30.39 -0.79 -26.44
N LYS A 128 29.91 -0.57 -27.66
CA LYS A 128 29.54 0.77 -28.15
C LYS A 128 28.03 0.96 -28.34
N LEU A 129 27.27 -0.12 -28.52
CA LEU A 129 25.86 -0.06 -28.89
C LEU A 129 25.05 -1.10 -28.10
N LEU A 130 24.09 -0.62 -27.30
CA LEU A 130 23.09 -1.46 -26.64
C LEU A 130 21.90 -1.68 -27.59
N LYS A 131 21.77 -2.90 -28.11
CA LYS A 131 20.72 -3.27 -29.06
C LYS A 131 19.37 -3.55 -28.39
N SER A 132 19.36 -4.40 -27.36
CA SER A 132 18.12 -4.81 -26.68
C SER A 132 18.36 -5.31 -25.26
N ILE A 133 17.31 -5.28 -24.44
CA ILE A 133 17.25 -5.89 -23.11
C ILE A 133 16.23 -7.04 -23.14
N VAL A 134 16.55 -8.17 -22.50
CA VAL A 134 15.65 -9.32 -22.37
C VAL A 134 15.36 -9.55 -20.89
N PHE A 135 14.08 -9.48 -20.52
CA PHE A 135 13.60 -9.83 -19.19
C PHE A 135 12.91 -11.18 -19.24
N THR A 136 13.24 -12.05 -18.29
CA THR A 136 12.54 -13.32 -18.08
C THR A 136 11.83 -13.25 -16.74
N TYR A 137 10.52 -13.40 -16.75
CA TYR A 137 9.68 -13.40 -15.55
C TYR A 137 9.12 -14.78 -15.33
N LYS A 138 8.81 -15.11 -14.06
CA LYS A 138 8.01 -16.28 -13.74
C LYS A 138 6.58 -15.85 -13.46
N SER A 139 5.64 -16.38 -14.25
CA SER A 139 4.21 -16.16 -14.09
C SER A 139 3.68 -16.78 -12.79
N SER A 140 2.48 -16.37 -12.35
CA SER A 140 1.78 -16.96 -11.20
C SER A 140 1.48 -18.45 -11.38
N ASN A 141 1.37 -18.92 -12.64
CA ASN A 141 1.23 -20.32 -12.99
C ASN A 141 2.58 -21.05 -13.18
N GLY A 142 3.69 -20.43 -12.81
CA GLY A 142 5.03 -21.02 -12.87
C GLY A 142 5.67 -21.08 -14.25
N ARG A 143 5.02 -20.59 -15.31
CA ARG A 143 5.60 -20.50 -16.67
C ARG A 143 6.52 -19.30 -16.80
N ASP A 144 7.56 -19.42 -17.60
CA ASP A 144 8.44 -18.30 -17.93
C ASP A 144 7.82 -17.40 -19.01
N ILE A 145 7.84 -16.09 -18.77
CA ILE A 145 7.42 -15.03 -19.70
C ILE A 145 8.67 -14.27 -20.13
N ILE A 146 8.98 -14.28 -21.41
CA ILE A 146 10.14 -13.58 -21.97
C ILE A 146 9.67 -12.29 -22.63
N GLN A 147 10.23 -11.15 -22.21
CA GLN A 147 9.96 -9.84 -22.77
C GLN A 147 11.25 -9.24 -23.32
N LYS A 148 11.29 -8.94 -24.62
CA LYS A 148 12.42 -8.28 -25.29
C LYS A 148 12.07 -6.83 -25.60
N ILE A 149 12.93 -5.91 -25.18
CA ILE A 149 12.80 -4.47 -25.41
C ILE A 149 13.95 -4.04 -26.32
N ALA A 150 13.63 -3.45 -27.48
CA ALA A 150 14.63 -2.83 -28.35
C ALA A 150 15.08 -1.49 -27.76
N VAL A 151 16.38 -1.23 -27.76
CA VAL A 151 16.98 0.01 -27.23
C VAL A 151 17.67 0.78 -28.36
N ASN A 152 18.60 0.15 -29.06
CA ASN A 152 19.38 0.73 -30.17
C ASN A 152 20.01 2.09 -29.82
N LYS A 153 20.76 2.16 -28.70
CA LYS A 153 21.44 3.38 -28.24
C LYS A 153 22.93 3.15 -28.02
N ILE A 154 23.72 4.20 -28.27
CA ILE A 154 25.15 4.22 -27.94
C ILE A 154 25.31 4.22 -26.42
N ILE A 155 26.32 3.52 -25.92
CA ILE A 155 26.66 3.46 -24.49
C ILE A 155 28.13 3.79 -24.27
N ASP A 156 28.45 4.34 -23.09
CA ASP A 156 29.82 4.42 -22.58
C ASP A 156 30.13 3.13 -21.82
N ALA A 157 31.10 2.35 -22.30
CA ALA A 157 31.49 1.09 -21.69
C ALA A 157 32.12 1.26 -20.29
N ASN A 158 32.57 2.46 -19.93
CA ASN A 158 33.11 2.77 -18.62
C ASN A 158 32.01 3.06 -17.58
N GLN A 159 30.76 3.22 -18.02
CA GLN A 159 29.63 3.51 -17.15
C GLN A 159 28.74 2.27 -16.97
N PRO A 160 28.27 1.98 -15.74
CA PRO A 160 27.35 0.87 -15.51
C PRO A 160 25.95 1.19 -16.06
N ILE A 161 25.29 0.17 -16.58
CA ILE A 161 23.86 0.19 -16.86
C ILE A 161 23.12 -0.15 -15.57
N VAL A 162 22.26 0.74 -15.11
CA VAL A 162 21.45 0.54 -13.90
C VAL A 162 20.02 0.17 -14.29
N ILE A 163 19.55 -0.98 -13.81
CA ILE A 163 18.14 -1.38 -13.92
C ILE A 163 17.53 -1.18 -12.54
N THR A 164 16.54 -0.31 -12.43
CA THR A 164 15.79 -0.08 -11.18
C THR A 164 14.35 -0.48 -11.35
N HIS A 165 13.76 -1.06 -10.31
CA HIS A 165 12.33 -1.27 -10.24
C HIS A 165 11.78 -0.40 -9.12
N ASN A 166 10.96 0.57 -9.52
CA ASN A 166 10.21 1.42 -8.62
C ASN A 166 8.76 0.93 -8.64
N PRO A 167 8.41 -0.16 -7.92
CA PRO A 167 7.02 -0.55 -7.80
C PRO A 167 6.28 0.67 -7.24
N ALA A 168 5.18 1.06 -7.87
CA ALA A 168 4.40 2.22 -7.46
C ALA A 168 3.90 2.03 -6.01
N ASN A 169 4.73 2.36 -5.03
CA ASN A 169 4.47 2.22 -3.62
C ASN A 169 4.72 3.55 -2.94
N LYS A 170 3.94 4.55 -3.36
CA LYS A 170 3.63 5.72 -2.53
C LYS A 170 2.17 6.08 -2.76
N GLY A 171 1.25 5.22 -2.36
CA GLY A 171 -0.12 5.69 -2.21
C GLY A 171 -0.10 6.86 -1.23
N LYS A 172 -0.75 7.95 -1.64
CA LYS A 172 -0.84 9.18 -0.86
C LYS A 172 -1.35 8.84 0.53
N ILE A 173 -0.61 9.22 1.57
CA ILE A 173 -1.11 9.13 2.93
C ILE A 173 -2.19 10.21 3.07
N ILE A 174 -3.41 9.79 3.39
CA ILE A 174 -4.54 10.71 3.59
C ILE A 174 -4.78 10.82 5.10
N ALA A 175 -4.69 12.03 5.62
CA ALA A 175 -5.01 12.33 7.01
C ALA A 175 -6.51 12.66 7.17
N TYR A 176 -7.12 12.11 8.21
CA TYR A 176 -8.49 12.35 8.64
C TYR A 176 -8.48 12.83 10.09
N ASN A 177 -8.83 14.09 10.30
CA ASN A 177 -9.04 14.67 11.63
C ASN A 177 -10.50 14.44 12.04
N VAL A 178 -10.79 13.27 12.62
CA VAL A 178 -12.18 12.84 12.84
C VAL A 178 -12.71 13.30 14.19
N SER A 179 -11.87 13.34 15.22
CA SER A 179 -12.21 13.92 16.52
C SER A 179 -10.96 14.42 17.25
N PRO A 180 -11.10 15.22 18.32
CA PRO A 180 -9.97 15.60 19.17
C PRO A 180 -9.25 14.42 19.83
N LEU A 181 -9.92 13.26 19.96
CA LEU A 181 -9.39 12.07 20.61
C LEU A 181 -8.47 11.25 19.69
N PHE A 182 -8.59 11.48 18.38
CA PHE A 182 -8.11 10.53 17.38
C PHE A 182 -7.85 11.19 16.02
N LYS A 183 -6.64 10.98 15.49
CA LYS A 183 -6.32 11.22 14.08
C LYS A 183 -6.06 9.92 13.36
N LEU A 184 -6.56 9.79 12.13
CA LEU A 184 -6.31 8.64 11.27
C LEU A 184 -5.46 9.04 10.08
N TYR A 185 -4.43 8.25 9.79
CA TYR A 185 -3.66 8.34 8.57
C TYR A 185 -3.85 7.04 7.79
N VAL A 186 -4.35 7.17 6.57
CA VAL A 186 -4.63 6.05 5.67
C VAL A 186 -3.56 6.01 4.60
N ALA A 187 -2.82 4.90 4.58
CA ALA A 187 -1.88 4.54 3.53
C ALA A 187 -2.34 3.22 2.86
N PRO A 188 -1.76 2.83 1.70
CA PRO A 188 -2.06 1.54 1.09
C PRO A 188 -1.82 0.40 2.08
N HIS A 189 -2.84 -0.43 2.30
CA HIS A 189 -2.79 -1.58 3.21
C HIS A 189 -2.33 -1.28 4.65
N LYS A 190 -2.32 0.00 5.07
CA LYS A 190 -1.80 0.41 6.38
C LYS A 190 -2.59 1.58 6.93
N PHE A 191 -3.15 1.42 8.12
CA PHE A 191 -3.76 2.53 8.86
C PHE A 191 -2.90 2.87 10.07
N PHE A 192 -2.71 4.16 10.31
CA PHE A 192 -2.07 4.67 11.52
C PHE A 192 -3.08 5.48 12.30
N ILE A 193 -3.25 5.11 13.55
CA ILE A 193 -4.15 5.74 14.50
C ILE A 193 -3.27 6.48 15.48
N GLN A 194 -3.39 7.81 15.51
CA GLN A 194 -2.74 8.63 16.52
C GLN A 194 -3.74 8.94 17.63
N THR A 195 -3.45 8.46 18.84
CA THR A 195 -4.29 8.67 20.02
C THR A 195 -3.47 8.48 21.28
N LYS A 196 -3.85 9.20 22.35
CA LYS A 196 -3.28 9.03 23.70
C LYS A 196 -4.04 7.99 24.53
N ASP A 197 -5.18 7.52 24.01
CA ASP A 197 -6.08 6.62 24.71
C ASP A 197 -5.65 5.16 24.53
N GLU A 198 -5.84 4.35 25.57
CA GLU A 198 -5.35 2.98 25.61
C GLU A 198 -6.25 2.05 24.80
N LEU A 199 -5.67 1.26 23.88
CA LEU A 199 -6.40 0.18 23.21
C LEU A 199 -6.69 -0.95 24.19
N VAL A 200 -7.96 -1.15 24.53
CA VAL A 200 -8.42 -2.18 25.47
C VAL A 200 -8.72 -3.48 24.74
N LYS A 201 -9.34 -3.40 23.57
CA LYS A 201 -9.86 -4.58 22.88
C LYS A 201 -9.86 -4.42 21.38
N THR A 202 -9.64 -5.53 20.70
CA THR A 202 -9.78 -5.66 19.26
C THR A 202 -10.77 -6.77 18.96
N LEU A 203 -11.68 -6.53 18.03
CA LEU A 203 -12.73 -7.46 17.60
C LEU A 203 -12.75 -7.55 16.07
N ALA A 204 -12.59 -8.76 15.54
CA ALA A 204 -12.86 -9.04 14.13
C ALA A 204 -14.31 -9.51 13.99
N LEU A 205 -15.11 -8.77 13.21
CA LEU A 205 -16.51 -9.13 12.95
C LEU A 205 -16.64 -9.64 11.52
N ARG A 206 -17.32 -10.77 11.36
CA ARG A 206 -17.61 -11.39 10.06
C ARG A 206 -19.03 -11.00 9.63
N ASN A 207 -19.17 -10.62 8.36
CA ASN A 207 -20.43 -10.29 7.67
C ASN A 207 -21.20 -9.04 8.16
N PRO A 208 -20.95 -7.84 7.58
CA PRO A 208 -19.86 -7.53 6.67
C PRO A 208 -18.52 -7.51 7.44
N ALA A 209 -17.40 -7.66 6.72
CA ALA A 209 -16.08 -7.68 7.34
C ALA A 209 -15.78 -6.34 8.04
N ARG A 210 -15.53 -6.38 9.36
CA ARG A 210 -15.19 -5.20 10.15
C ARG A 210 -14.08 -5.50 11.14
N ILE A 211 -13.32 -4.47 11.49
CA ILE A 211 -12.45 -4.47 12.67
C ILE A 211 -12.96 -3.39 13.61
N ALA A 212 -13.27 -3.78 14.83
CA ALA A 212 -13.63 -2.88 15.91
C ALA A 212 -12.49 -2.80 16.94
N LEU A 213 -12.14 -1.58 17.30
CA LEU A 213 -11.08 -1.24 18.24
C LEU A 213 -11.69 -0.42 19.37
N ASP A 214 -11.59 -0.93 20.59
CA ASP A 214 -12.10 -0.26 21.78
C ASP A 214 -10.97 0.45 22.50
N PHE A 215 -11.14 1.74 22.72
CA PHE A 215 -10.19 2.59 23.41
C PHE A 215 -10.78 3.11 24.71
N ARG A 216 -10.01 3.02 25.80
CA ARG A 216 -10.35 3.62 27.08
C ARG A 216 -9.87 5.05 27.09
N THR A 217 -10.81 5.96 27.30
CA THR A 217 -10.52 7.39 27.40
C THR A 217 -10.73 7.87 28.82
N ARG A 218 -9.87 8.79 29.25
CA ARG A 218 -10.02 9.49 30.54
C ARG A 218 -10.90 10.74 30.41
N ALA A 219 -11.05 11.26 29.19
CA ALA A 219 -12.07 12.25 28.91
C ALA A 219 -13.44 11.56 28.97
N VAL A 220 -14.51 12.28 29.30
CA VAL A 220 -15.88 11.73 29.27
C VAL A 220 -16.61 12.29 28.05
N PRO A 221 -16.34 11.81 26.82
CA PRO A 221 -17.04 12.35 25.67
C PRO A 221 -18.27 11.45 25.44
N LYS A 222 -19.42 11.91 25.93
CA LYS A 222 -20.71 11.49 25.36
C LYS A 222 -20.83 12.21 24.01
N PHE A 223 -20.28 11.62 22.96
CA PHE A 223 -20.41 12.15 21.60
C PHE A 223 -21.31 11.25 20.76
N LYS A 224 -22.03 11.88 19.81
CA LYS A 224 -22.80 11.13 18.80
C LYS A 224 -21.85 10.35 17.90
N THR A 225 -22.29 9.19 17.42
CA THR A 225 -21.52 8.39 16.47
C THR A 225 -21.17 9.22 15.24
N ILE A 226 -19.87 9.27 14.91
CA ILE A 226 -19.34 9.94 13.72
C ILE A 226 -19.05 8.86 12.69
N VAL A 227 -19.55 9.03 11.47
CA VAL A 227 -19.23 8.15 10.34
C VAL A 227 -18.42 8.95 9.32
N GLN A 228 -17.22 8.46 9.00
CA GLN A 228 -16.27 9.09 8.09
C GLN A 228 -16.00 8.17 6.90
N PRO A 229 -16.43 8.54 5.66
CA PRO A 229 -16.03 7.83 4.44
C PRO A 229 -14.51 7.89 4.24
N LEU A 230 -13.92 6.77 3.80
CA LEU A 230 -12.49 6.64 3.57
C LEU A 230 -12.17 6.44 2.08
N LYS A 231 -11.17 7.17 1.60
CA LYS A 231 -10.58 6.98 0.28
C LYS A 231 -9.47 5.93 0.40
N SER A 232 -9.88 4.67 0.53
CA SER A 232 -8.98 3.51 0.69
C SER A 232 -9.45 2.34 -0.16
N ASP A 233 -8.52 1.48 -0.55
CA ASP A 233 -8.73 0.15 -1.13
C ASP A 233 -9.06 -0.94 -0.09
N VAL A 234 -8.72 -0.70 1.17
CA VAL A 234 -8.95 -1.63 2.29
C VAL A 234 -10.35 -1.45 2.90
N ALA A 235 -10.70 -0.21 3.25
CA ALA A 235 -11.95 0.11 3.95
C ALA A 235 -12.78 1.15 3.20
N SER A 236 -14.11 1.04 3.26
CA SER A 236 -15.03 2.01 2.66
C SER A 236 -15.28 3.20 3.58
N GLN A 237 -15.32 2.96 4.89
CA GLN A 237 -15.60 3.97 5.89
C GLN A 237 -15.08 3.54 7.27
N MET A 238 -15.04 4.52 8.17
CA MET A 238 -14.81 4.33 9.59
C MET A 238 -15.99 4.92 10.37
N ALA A 239 -16.41 4.27 11.45
CA ALA A 239 -17.33 4.83 12.42
C ALA A 239 -16.67 4.92 13.79
N ILE A 240 -16.92 6.00 14.52
CA ILE A 240 -16.46 6.17 15.91
C ILE A 240 -17.68 6.47 16.77
N GLY A 241 -17.87 5.73 17.86
CA GLY A 241 -18.98 5.97 18.78
C GLY A 241 -18.65 5.60 20.20
N TYR A 242 -19.38 6.17 21.15
CA TYR A 242 -19.30 5.81 22.56
C TYR A 242 -19.84 4.39 22.80
N HIS A 243 -19.15 3.61 23.63
CA HIS A 243 -19.45 2.21 23.93
C HIS A 243 -19.46 1.95 25.45
N GLY A 244 -20.09 2.85 26.22
CA GLY A 244 -20.27 2.70 27.67
C GLY A 244 -18.95 2.79 28.47
N ASN A 245 -19.05 2.98 29.79
CA ASN A 245 -17.94 2.83 30.74
C ASN A 245 -16.63 3.56 30.36
N GLY A 246 -16.71 4.77 29.77
CA GLY A 246 -15.52 5.52 29.36
C GLY A 246 -14.75 4.89 28.18
N ILE A 247 -15.41 4.03 27.41
CA ILE A 247 -14.86 3.39 26.22
C ILE A 247 -15.52 3.99 24.98
N TYR A 248 -14.72 4.28 23.97
CA TYR A 248 -15.23 4.51 22.62
C TYR A 248 -14.70 3.44 21.67
N ARG A 249 -15.50 3.13 20.65
CA ARG A 249 -15.20 2.12 19.64
C ARG A 249 -14.97 2.78 18.30
N VAL A 250 -13.86 2.43 17.67
CA VAL A 250 -13.55 2.73 16.26
C VAL A 250 -13.81 1.49 15.43
N VAL A 251 -14.68 1.57 14.43
CA VAL A 251 -15.02 0.47 13.53
C VAL A 251 -14.60 0.80 12.11
N PHE A 252 -13.73 -0.01 11.52
CA PHE A 252 -13.42 0.05 10.09
C PHE A 252 -14.29 -0.96 9.34
N TYR A 253 -15.01 -0.48 8.33
CA TYR A 253 -15.82 -1.32 7.44
C TYR A 253 -14.95 -1.74 6.26
N LEU A 254 -14.49 -2.98 6.30
CA LEU A 254 -13.56 -3.50 5.30
C LEU A 254 -14.30 -3.88 4.02
N LYS A 255 -13.67 -3.61 2.88
CA LYS A 255 -14.19 -4.00 1.57
C LYS A 255 -14.07 -5.50 1.32
N LYS A 256 -13.12 -6.16 1.99
CA LYS A 256 -12.83 -7.60 1.92
C LYS A 256 -12.42 -8.12 3.31
N PRO A 257 -12.52 -9.43 3.57
CA PRO A 257 -12.04 -10.02 4.81
C PRO A 257 -10.51 -10.12 4.80
N TYR A 258 -9.84 -9.03 5.15
CA TYR A 258 -8.37 -9.00 5.28
C TYR A 258 -7.90 -9.67 6.56
N GLN A 259 -6.74 -10.33 6.51
CA GLN A 259 -5.98 -10.59 7.72
C GLN A 259 -5.28 -9.30 8.15
N TYR A 260 -5.02 -9.13 9.44
CA TYR A 260 -4.37 -7.92 9.92
C TYR A 260 -3.46 -8.17 11.12
N LYS A 261 -2.46 -7.30 11.25
CA LYS A 261 -1.58 -7.20 12.41
C LYS A 261 -1.71 -5.81 13.01
N ILE A 262 -1.79 -5.73 14.33
CA ILE A 262 -1.80 -4.45 15.06
C ILE A 262 -0.49 -4.36 15.85
N ASP A 263 0.27 -3.30 15.62
CA ASP A 263 1.49 -2.97 16.35
C ASP A 263 1.29 -1.62 17.06
N ARG A 264 1.73 -1.50 18.32
CA ARG A 264 1.76 -0.20 19.02
C ARG A 264 3.04 0.56 18.66
N PHE A 265 2.96 1.88 18.61
CA PHE A 265 4.11 2.78 18.54
C PHE A 265 3.88 3.99 19.45
N ASN A 266 4.92 4.83 19.64
CA ASN A 266 4.93 5.89 20.67
C ASN A 266 3.66 6.76 20.72
N ASP A 267 3.07 7.08 19.57
CA ASP A 267 1.90 7.97 19.48
C ASP A 267 0.60 7.26 19.07
N GLY A 268 0.54 5.92 19.09
CA GLY A 268 -0.69 5.18 18.86
C GLY A 268 -0.53 3.78 18.26
N LEU A 269 -1.30 3.47 17.23
CA LEU A 269 -1.40 2.11 16.65
C LEU A 269 -1.18 2.10 15.15
N LYS A 270 -0.47 1.08 14.68
CA LYS A 270 -0.34 0.74 13.27
C LYS A 270 -1.11 -0.54 12.99
N ILE A 271 -1.96 -0.51 11.98
CA ILE A 271 -2.71 -1.67 11.49
C ILE A 271 -2.20 -1.98 10.09
N GLU A 272 -1.68 -3.18 9.88
CA GLU A 272 -1.19 -3.65 8.59
C GLU A 272 -2.08 -4.79 8.08
N PHE A 273 -2.65 -4.60 6.88
CA PHE A 273 -3.60 -5.51 6.25
C PHE A 273 -2.89 -6.41 5.23
N LYS A 274 -3.25 -7.70 5.21
CA LYS A 274 -2.73 -8.72 4.28
C LYS A 274 -3.86 -9.34 3.48
#